data_AF-A0A5S6Q3T9-F1
#
_entry.id   AF-A0A5S6Q3T9-F1
#
_cell.length_a   1.000
_cell.length_b   1.000
_cell.length_c   1.000
_cell.angle_alpha   90.00
_cell.angle_beta   90.00
_cell.angle_gamma   90.00
#
_symmetry.space_group_name_H-M   'P 1'
#
loop_
_entity.id
_entity.type
_entity.pdbx_description
1 polymer ?
#
loop_
_entity_poly.entity_id
_entity_poly.type
_entity_poly.pdbx_seq_one_letter_code
_entity_poly.pdbx_strand_id
1 'polypeptide(L)'
;MSNLLFLCQLPLYVSPSGNEPSRTLLRIYFNPESETKLVTECVIFTLLSERQLGPKLYGVFSGGRLEEYIRSRPLLCPELQQPNISYRIAQKMARIHCLSVPVSKEPNYVAEALQRWIKHLKEETKRFPEFSLDVDGQTVEVNEQCIMSELELVR
;
A
#
# COMPACT_ATOMS: atom_id res chain seq x y z
N MET A 1 -10.78 -0.44 -0.80
CA MET A 1 -9.99 0.73 -0.36
C MET A 1 -8.95 0.28 0.65
N SER A 2 -7.71 0.80 0.62
CA SER A 2 -6.59 0.28 1.43
C SER A 2 -6.16 1.18 2.59
N ASN A 3 -6.65 2.42 2.66
CA ASN A 3 -6.28 3.37 3.72
C ASN A 3 -7.36 4.43 3.97
N LEU A 4 -7.28 5.06 5.15
CA LEU A 4 -7.90 6.35 5.44
C LEU A 4 -6.85 7.46 5.32
N LEU A 5 -7.27 8.62 4.80
CA LEU A 5 -6.42 9.78 4.57
C LEU A 5 -6.99 10.98 5.33
N PHE A 6 -6.17 11.61 6.17
CA PHE A 6 -6.53 12.83 6.89
C PHE A 6 -5.53 13.93 6.61
N LEU A 7 -6.01 15.07 6.10
CA LEU A 7 -5.20 16.28 5.99
C LEU A 7 -5.14 16.95 7.36
N CYS A 8 -3.97 16.94 7.98
CA CYS A 8 -3.70 17.61 9.24
C CYS A 8 -3.10 18.98 8.95
N GLN A 9 -3.65 20.05 9.51
CA GLN A 9 -3.21 21.41 9.24
C GLN A 9 -3.25 22.26 10.52
N LEU A 10 -2.21 23.08 10.71
CA LEU A 10 -2.19 24.11 11.75
C LEU A 10 -3.29 25.16 11.50
N PRO A 11 -3.92 25.70 12.55
CA PRO A 11 -4.84 26.82 12.41
C PRO A 11 -4.18 28.00 11.68
N LEU A 12 -4.97 28.78 10.93
CA LEU A 12 -4.45 29.87 10.09
C LEU A 12 -3.68 30.95 10.86
N TYR A 13 -3.93 31.08 12.16
CA TYR A 13 -3.27 32.04 13.05
C TYR A 13 -2.02 31.46 13.74
N VAL A 14 -1.65 30.21 13.48
CA VAL A 14 -0.44 29.56 14.01
C VAL A 14 0.55 29.33 12.88
N SER A 15 1.71 29.96 12.99
CA SER A 15 2.85 29.72 12.10
C SER A 15 3.73 28.61 12.63
N PRO A 16 4.37 27.81 11.75
CA PRO A 16 5.48 26.95 12.15
C PRO A 16 6.54 27.74 12.93
N SER A 17 6.99 27.14 14.02
CA SER A 17 8.04 27.64 14.91
C SER A 17 9.46 27.33 14.39
N GLY A 18 9.59 26.33 13.51
CA GLY A 18 10.85 25.93 12.89
C GLY A 18 10.64 25.37 11.48
N ASN A 19 11.26 24.22 11.21
CA ASN A 19 11.23 23.58 9.89
C ASN A 19 10.03 22.62 9.71
N GLU A 20 9.10 22.60 10.65
CA GLU A 20 7.91 21.77 10.56
C GLU A 20 6.94 22.30 9.49
N PRO A 21 6.23 21.40 8.79
CA PRO A 21 5.22 21.79 7.82
C PRO A 21 3.95 22.33 8.50
N SER A 22 3.30 23.30 7.88
CA SER A 22 1.97 23.76 8.31
C SER A 22 0.84 22.78 7.97
N ARG A 23 1.10 21.83 7.06
CA ARG A 23 0.15 20.81 6.60
C ARG A 23 0.85 19.48 6.35
N THR A 24 0.23 18.40 6.77
CA THR A 24 0.72 17.02 6.58
C THR A 24 -0.43 16.10 6.22
N LEU A 25 -0.11 14.96 5.63
CA LEU A 25 -1.05 13.89 5.33
C LEU A 25 -0.81 12.72 6.28
N LEU A 26 -1.80 12.43 7.10
CA LEU A 26 -1.87 11.21 7.90
C LEU A 26 -2.52 10.10 7.10
N ARG A 27 -1.83 8.95 7.00
CA ARG A 27 -2.33 7.76 6.30
C ARG A 27 -2.42 6.61 7.29
N ILE A 28 -3.60 6.01 7.39
CA ILE A 28 -3.87 4.88 8.27
C ILE A 28 -4.22 3.65 7.43
N TYR A 29 -3.54 2.53 7.68
CA TYR A 29 -3.72 1.23 7.04
C TYR A 29 -4.34 0.24 8.02
N PHE A 30 -5.07 -0.74 7.49
CA PHE A 30 -5.71 -1.82 8.26
C PHE A 30 -5.21 -3.21 7.87
N ASN A 31 -4.16 -3.26 7.06
CA ASN A 31 -3.59 -4.53 6.67
C ASN A 31 -2.89 -5.15 7.90
N PRO A 32 -3.01 -6.47 8.13
CA PRO A 32 -2.24 -7.13 9.17
C PRO A 32 -0.75 -6.89 8.89
N GLU A 33 -0.08 -6.21 9.82
CA GLU A 33 1.33 -5.86 9.71
C GLU A 33 2.19 -6.92 10.40
N SER A 34 3.26 -7.33 9.73
CA SER A 34 4.38 -8.01 10.37
C SER A 34 5.51 -7.01 10.59
N GLU A 35 6.35 -7.21 11.60
CA GLU A 35 7.51 -6.35 11.87
C GLU A 35 8.43 -6.21 10.65
N THR A 36 8.64 -7.30 9.91
CA THR A 36 9.44 -7.31 8.66
C THR A 36 8.85 -6.41 7.57
N LYS A 37 7.51 -6.30 7.51
CA LYS A 37 6.82 -5.45 6.54
C LYS A 37 7.00 -3.97 6.88
N LEU A 38 6.89 -3.62 8.17
CA LEU A 38 7.16 -2.27 8.66
C LEU A 38 8.60 -1.83 8.33
N VAL A 39 9.60 -2.68 8.57
CA VAL A 39 11.00 -2.36 8.24
C VAL A 39 11.18 -2.13 6.74
N THR A 40 10.63 -3.02 5.91
CA THR A 40 10.73 -2.91 4.45
C THR A 40 10.05 -1.64 3.93
N GLU A 41 8.86 -1.34 4.43
CA GLU A 41 8.12 -0.13 4.09
C GLU A 41 8.87 1.15 4.51
N CYS A 42 9.42 1.19 5.72
CA CYS A 42 10.27 2.30 6.18
C CYS A 42 11.45 2.53 5.25
N VAL A 43 12.17 1.48 4.83
CA VAL A 43 13.30 1.58 3.90
C VAL A 43 12.85 2.14 2.55
N ILE A 44 11.74 1.62 1.99
CA ILE A 44 11.21 2.08 0.70
C ILE A 44 10.79 3.55 0.78
N PHE A 45 9.98 3.95 1.77
CA PHE A 45 9.48 5.32 1.87
C PHE A 45 10.59 6.33 2.17
N THR A 46 11.55 5.96 3.02
CA THR A 46 12.72 6.81 3.30
C THR A 46 13.52 7.02 2.03
N LEU A 47 13.83 5.97 1.28
CA LEU A 47 14.59 6.08 0.03
C LEU A 47 13.86 6.91 -1.03
N LEU A 48 12.54 6.72 -1.17
CA LEU A 48 11.75 7.51 -2.12
C LEU A 48 11.69 9.00 -1.73
N SER A 49 11.58 9.30 -0.43
CA SER A 49 11.62 10.67 0.11
C SER A 49 12.98 11.33 -0.16
N GLU A 50 14.08 10.65 0.18
CA GLU A 50 15.45 11.17 0.01
C GLU A 50 15.85 11.36 -1.45
N ARG A 51 15.25 10.60 -2.38
CA ARG A 51 15.47 10.75 -3.84
C ARG A 51 14.45 11.68 -4.52
N GLN A 52 13.55 12.33 -3.76
CA GLN A 52 12.47 13.17 -4.28
C GLN A 52 11.58 12.45 -5.31
N LEU A 53 11.39 11.14 -5.13
CA LEU A 53 10.53 10.29 -5.97
C LEU A 53 9.13 10.10 -5.39
N GLY A 54 8.87 10.67 -4.21
CA GLY A 54 7.58 10.67 -3.53
C GLY A 54 7.45 11.87 -2.59
N PRO A 55 6.34 11.97 -1.85
CA PRO A 55 6.18 12.97 -0.80
C PRO A 55 7.26 12.80 0.27
N LYS A 56 7.67 13.91 0.89
CA LYS A 56 8.59 13.86 2.02
C LYS A 56 7.99 13.03 3.17
N LEU A 57 8.76 12.10 3.72
CA LEU A 57 8.36 11.29 4.87
C LEU A 57 8.67 12.02 6.18
N TYR A 58 7.68 12.14 7.07
CA TYR A 58 7.86 12.76 8.40
C TYR A 58 7.91 11.74 9.53
N GLY A 59 7.26 10.59 9.38
CA GLY A 59 7.32 9.52 10.37
C GLY A 59 6.49 8.31 9.98
N VAL A 60 6.84 7.15 10.54
CA VAL A 60 6.13 5.88 10.36
C VAL A 60 5.81 5.31 11.73
N PHE A 61 4.63 4.71 11.87
CA PHE A 61 4.17 4.05 13.09
C PHE A 61 3.36 2.81 12.73
N SER A 62 3.02 1.97 13.71
CA SER A 62 2.23 0.75 13.46
C SER A 62 0.87 1.12 12.86
N GLY A 63 0.57 0.58 11.67
CA GLY A 63 -0.67 0.84 10.96
C GLY A 63 -0.73 2.21 10.25
N GLY A 64 0.38 2.95 10.09
CA GLY A 64 0.30 4.24 9.42
C GLY A 64 1.58 5.05 9.26
N ARG A 65 1.43 6.21 8.63
CA ARG A 65 2.53 7.18 8.47
C ARG A 65 2.06 8.60 8.29
N LEU A 66 3.00 9.52 8.49
CA LEU A 66 2.85 10.94 8.22
C LEU A 66 3.77 11.33 7.06
N GLU A 67 3.19 11.91 6.01
CA GLU A 67 3.90 12.33 4.81
C GLU A 67 3.49 13.75 4.37
N GLU A 68 4.25 14.33 3.45
CA GLU A 68 3.93 15.60 2.81
C GLU A 68 2.59 15.54 2.07
N TYR A 69 1.77 16.57 2.27
CA TYR A 69 0.56 16.73 1.49
C TYR A 69 0.88 17.34 0.11
N ILE A 70 0.60 16.58 -0.95
CA ILE A 70 0.72 17.06 -2.33
C ILE A 70 -0.65 17.51 -2.83
N ARG A 71 -0.81 18.80 -3.13
CA ARG A 71 -2.02 19.36 -3.74
C ARG A 71 -2.17 18.83 -5.18
N SER A 72 -2.91 17.74 -5.33
CA SER A 72 -3.12 17.05 -6.59
C SER A 72 -4.49 16.39 -6.64
N ARG A 73 -4.85 15.83 -7.81
CA ARG A 73 -5.98 14.91 -7.95
C ARG A 73 -5.50 13.58 -8.53
N PRO A 74 -6.10 12.44 -8.15
CA PRO A 74 -5.86 11.20 -8.86
C PRO A 74 -6.39 11.28 -10.30
N LEU A 75 -5.82 10.45 -11.17
CA LEU A 75 -6.37 10.20 -12.49
C LEU A 75 -7.61 9.30 -12.36
N LEU A 76 -8.61 9.56 -13.19
CA LEU A 76 -9.78 8.71 -13.36
C LEU A 76 -9.46 7.54 -14.28
N CYS A 77 -10.21 6.43 -14.17
CA CYS A 77 -9.99 5.25 -15.02
C CYS A 77 -9.97 5.56 -16.53
N PRO A 78 -10.89 6.40 -17.08
CA PRO A 78 -10.84 6.77 -18.50
C PRO A 78 -9.59 7.57 -18.89
N GLU A 79 -9.02 8.36 -17.97
CA GLU A 79 -7.82 9.16 -18.23
C GLU A 79 -6.57 8.27 -18.36
N LEU A 80 -6.53 7.14 -17.65
CA LEU A 80 -5.42 6.18 -17.73
C LEU A 80 -5.25 5.61 -19.15
N GLN A 81 -6.34 5.50 -19.91
CA GLN A 81 -6.34 4.98 -21.27
C GLN A 81 -5.91 6.01 -22.33
N GLN A 82 -5.85 7.30 -21.97
CA GLN A 82 -5.43 8.34 -22.91
C GLN A 82 -3.95 8.15 -23.29
N PRO A 83 -3.59 8.09 -24.59
CA PRO A 83 -2.23 7.75 -25.01
C PRO A 83 -1.14 8.65 -24.41
N ASN A 84 -1.40 9.96 -24.33
CA ASN A 84 -0.47 10.93 -23.74
C ASN A 84 -0.27 10.71 -22.23
N ILE A 85 -1.30 10.31 -21.49
CA ILE A 85 -1.22 10.01 -20.06
C ILE A 85 -0.52 8.67 -19.85
N SER A 86 -0.93 7.64 -20.58
CA SER A 86 -0.33 6.30 -20.53
C SER A 86 1.17 6.33 -20.83
N TYR A 87 1.59 7.10 -21.83
CA TYR A 87 3.02 7.32 -22.13
C TYR A 87 3.79 7.90 -20.93
N ARG A 88 3.22 8.89 -20.23
CA ARG A 88 3.85 9.49 -19.04
C ARG A 88 3.88 8.52 -17.85
N ILE A 89 2.86 7.67 -17.72
CA ILE A 89 2.85 6.59 -16.72
C ILE A 89 3.98 5.60 -17.02
N ALA A 90 4.11 5.14 -18.26
CA ALA A 90 5.16 4.22 -18.68
C ALA A 90 6.57 4.78 -18.40
N GLN A 91 6.81 6.07 -18.68
CA GLN A 91 8.08 6.73 -18.35
C GLN A 91 8.36 6.73 -16.83
N LYS A 92 7.34 6.98 -15.99
CA LYS A 92 7.49 6.94 -14.53
C LYS A 92 7.72 5.52 -14.01
N MET A 93 6.98 4.55 -14.54
CA MET A 93 7.14 3.13 -14.20
C MET A 93 8.54 2.62 -14.57
N ALA A 94 9.06 2.97 -15.74
CA ALA A 94 10.42 2.62 -16.15
C ALA A 94 11.47 3.15 -15.14
N ARG A 95 11.32 4.41 -14.68
CA ARG A 95 12.22 4.98 -13.66
C ARG A 95 12.12 4.22 -12.33
N ILE A 96 10.92 3.84 -11.90
CA ILE A 96 10.71 3.06 -10.67
C ILE A 96 11.35 1.68 -10.78
N HIS A 97 11.17 1.00 -11.91
CA HIS A 97 11.75 -0.33 -12.15
C HIS A 97 13.29 -0.32 -12.19
N CYS A 98 13.91 0.81 -12.51
CA CYS A 98 15.36 0.98 -12.47
C CYS A 98 15.92 1.34 -11.08
N LEU A 99 15.08 1.50 -10.04
CA LEU A 99 15.56 1.87 -8.71
C LEU A 99 16.31 0.71 -8.05
N SER A 100 17.57 0.96 -7.70
CA SER A 100 18.26 0.13 -6.71
C SER A 100 17.83 0.54 -5.30
N VAL A 101 17.09 -0.37 -4.65
CA VAL A 101 16.55 -0.26 -3.28
C VAL A 101 17.09 -1.44 -2.46
N PRO A 102 17.55 -1.24 -1.21
CA PRO A 102 18.11 -2.30 -0.38
C PRO A 102 17.00 -3.13 0.30
N VAL A 103 16.26 -3.89 -0.50
CA VAL A 103 15.21 -4.84 -0.07
C VAL A 103 15.41 -6.18 -0.78
N SER A 104 14.76 -7.23 -0.30
CA SER A 104 14.79 -8.56 -0.96
C SER A 104 14.49 -8.43 -2.46
N LYS A 105 15.24 -9.15 -3.27
CA LYS A 105 15.09 -9.20 -4.74
C LYS A 105 14.36 -10.44 -5.22
N GLU A 106 14.04 -11.34 -4.30
CA GLU A 106 13.26 -12.54 -4.62
C GLU A 106 11.82 -12.12 -4.98
N PRO A 107 11.27 -12.60 -6.12
CA PRO A 107 9.91 -12.29 -6.56
C PRO A 107 8.88 -13.17 -5.80
N ASN A 108 8.95 -13.17 -4.47
CA ASN A 108 8.11 -13.98 -3.60
C ASN A 108 7.01 -13.19 -2.87
N TYR A 109 7.09 -11.85 -2.86
CA TYR A 109 6.16 -11.01 -2.12
C TYR A 109 4.68 -11.30 -2.39
N VAL A 110 4.28 -11.47 -3.65
CA VAL A 110 2.88 -11.70 -4.03
C VAL A 110 2.37 -13.02 -3.43
N ALA A 111 3.16 -14.10 -3.56
CA ALA A 111 2.82 -15.40 -3.00
C ALA A 111 2.76 -15.36 -1.47
N GLU A 112 3.75 -14.75 -0.82
CA GLU A 112 3.79 -14.60 0.65
C GLU A 112 2.66 -13.72 1.18
N ALA A 113 2.27 -12.67 0.45
CA ALA A 113 1.13 -11.83 0.82
C ALA A 113 -0.19 -12.61 0.72
N LEU A 114 -0.41 -13.34 -0.37
CA LEU A 114 -1.62 -14.14 -0.58
C LEU A 114 -1.75 -15.25 0.46
N GLN A 115 -0.68 -16.00 0.72
CA GLN A 115 -0.69 -17.03 1.78
C GLN A 115 -1.05 -16.44 3.15
N ARG A 116 -0.48 -15.28 3.51
CA ARG A 116 -0.84 -14.58 4.76
C ARG A 116 -2.31 -14.15 4.79
N TRP A 117 -2.83 -13.60 3.69
CA TRP A 117 -4.22 -13.15 3.62
C TRP A 117 -5.20 -14.32 3.69
N ILE A 118 -4.93 -15.44 3.02
CA ILE A 118 -5.79 -16.62 3.08
C ILE A 118 -5.78 -17.22 4.50
N LYS A 119 -4.61 -17.31 5.13
CA LYS A 119 -4.51 -17.76 6.53
C LYS A 119 -5.34 -16.85 7.45
N HIS A 120 -5.16 -15.54 7.35
CA HIS A 120 -5.90 -14.58 8.16
C HIS A 120 -7.41 -14.66 7.91
N LEU A 121 -7.84 -14.81 6.64
CA LEU A 121 -9.24 -14.98 6.29
C LEU A 121 -9.83 -16.22 6.97
N LYS A 122 -9.15 -17.37 6.93
CA LYS A 122 -9.59 -18.61 7.59
C LYS A 122 -9.71 -18.47 9.10
N GLU A 123 -8.82 -17.71 9.73
CA GLU A 123 -8.87 -17.43 11.17
C GLU A 123 -10.04 -16.51 11.52
N GLU A 124 -10.27 -15.47 10.73
CA GLU A 124 -11.36 -14.52 10.93
C GLU A 124 -12.74 -15.13 10.66
N THR A 125 -12.90 -15.99 9.65
CA THR A 125 -14.17 -16.71 9.41
C THR A 125 -14.55 -17.64 10.58
N LYS A 126 -13.56 -18.20 11.29
CA LYS A 126 -13.83 -18.96 12.53
C LYS A 126 -14.30 -18.07 13.67
N ARG A 127 -13.78 -16.84 13.73
CA ARG A 127 -14.11 -15.86 14.76
C ARG A 127 -15.45 -15.16 14.51
N PHE A 128 -15.78 -14.94 13.25
CA PHE A 128 -16.95 -14.24 12.76
C PHE A 128 -17.68 -15.11 11.72
N PRO A 129 -18.40 -16.16 12.17
CA PRO A 129 -19.08 -17.08 11.27
C PRO A 129 -20.18 -16.40 10.44
N GLU A 130 -20.68 -15.23 10.83
CA GLU A 130 -21.64 -14.44 10.04
C GLU A 130 -21.11 -13.98 8.67
N PHE A 131 -19.78 -14.01 8.46
CA PHE A 131 -19.16 -13.72 7.17
C PHE A 131 -18.85 -14.97 6.36
N SER A 132 -19.26 -16.17 6.80
CA SER A 132 -19.15 -17.37 5.97
C SER A 132 -20.08 -17.26 4.76
N LEU A 133 -19.59 -17.73 3.60
CA LEU A 133 -20.39 -17.83 2.40
C LEU A 133 -20.92 -19.25 2.30
N ASP A 134 -22.23 -19.42 2.37
CA ASP A 134 -22.88 -20.72 2.15
C ASP A 134 -23.55 -20.77 0.78
N VAL A 135 -23.29 -21.83 0.02
CA VAL A 135 -23.93 -22.12 -1.27
C VAL A 135 -24.45 -23.55 -1.21
N ASP A 136 -25.74 -23.74 -1.50
CA ASP A 136 -26.42 -25.06 -1.47
C ASP A 136 -26.23 -25.84 -0.16
N GLY A 137 -26.16 -25.13 0.97
CA GLY A 137 -25.98 -25.73 2.30
C GLY A 137 -24.54 -26.15 2.61
N GLN A 138 -23.57 -25.73 1.80
CA GLN A 138 -22.15 -25.95 2.03
C GLN A 138 -21.41 -24.63 2.20
N THR A 139 -20.58 -24.54 3.24
CA THR A 139 -19.67 -23.40 3.41
C THR A 139 -18.58 -23.44 2.36
N VAL A 140 -18.48 -22.36 1.60
CA VAL A 140 -17.49 -22.19 0.55
C VAL A 140 -16.14 -21.87 1.20
N GLU A 141 -15.16 -22.75 0.97
CA GLU A 141 -13.77 -22.51 1.37
C GLU A 141 -12.92 -21.96 0.22
N VAL A 142 -11.85 -21.24 0.59
CA VAL A 142 -10.86 -20.78 -0.38
C VAL A 142 -10.06 -21.96 -0.92
N ASN A 143 -10.06 -22.13 -2.24
CA ASN A 143 -9.22 -23.10 -2.92
C ASN A 143 -7.76 -22.60 -3.04
N GLU A 144 -6.99 -22.81 -1.96
CA GLU A 144 -5.58 -22.43 -1.90
C GLU A 144 -4.73 -23.06 -3.01
N GLN A 145 -4.99 -24.32 -3.33
CA GLN A 145 -4.21 -25.06 -4.33
C GLN A 145 -4.35 -24.42 -5.72
N CYS A 146 -5.58 -24.11 -6.11
CA CYS A 146 -5.87 -23.44 -7.38
C CYS A 146 -5.21 -22.06 -7.46
N ILE A 147 -5.33 -21.25 -6.39
CA ILE A 147 -4.71 -19.92 -6.33
C ILE A 147 -3.19 -20.02 -6.46
N MET A 148 -2.57 -20.94 -5.72
CA MET A 148 -1.11 -21.11 -5.76
C MET A 148 -0.63 -21.62 -7.12
N SER A 149 -1.36 -22.54 -7.75
CA SER A 149 -1.02 -23.00 -9.11
C SER A 149 -1.13 -21.89 -10.16
N GLU A 150 -2.11 -21.00 -10.04
CA GLU A 150 -2.26 -19.88 -10.98
C GLU A 150 -1.14 -18.85 -10.82
N LEU A 151 -0.65 -18.63 -9.60
CA LEU A 151 0.47 -17.73 -9.34
C LEU A 151 1.80 -18.25 -9.92
N GLU A 152 1.99 -19.57 -9.95
CA GLU A 152 3.17 -20.18 -10.58
C GLU A 152 3.20 -19.94 -12.09
N LEU A 153 2.04 -19.82 -12.74
CA LEU A 153 1.94 -19.51 -14.18
C LEU A 153 2.36 -18.08 -14.53
N VAL A 154 2.47 -17.18 -13.54
CA VAL A 154 2.79 -15.76 -13.72
C VAL A 154 4.26 -15.46 -13.36
N ARG A 155 5.02 -16.45 -12.87
CA ARG A 155 6.46 -16.36 -12.58
C ARG A 155 7.31 -16.66 -13.80
#